data_AF-A0A7S1R095-F1
#
_entry.id   AF-A0A7S1R095-F1
#
_cell.length_a   1.000
_cell.length_b   1.000
_cell.length_c   1.000
_cell.angle_alpha   90.00
_cell.angle_beta   90.00
_cell.angle_gamma   90.00
#
_symmetry.space_group_name_H-M   'P 1'
#
loop_
_entity.id
_entity.type
_entity.pdbx_description
1 polymer ?
#
loop_
_entity_poly.entity_id
_entity_poly.type
_entity_poly.pdbx_seq_one_letter_code
_entity_poly.pdbx_strand_id
1 'polypeptide(L)'
;GTAVVSTPYWHAAELLADGRGVLVPFRDDAAIGEQVSKLLLDDEGRQAMKRNAFEYGRTMTWSNTAEAYNTVFDEALVAHREAPIVMMPAPVETVLPAVKLDHVVRMTDDTGMFQFANI
;
A
#
# COMPACT_ATOMS: atom_id res chain seq x y z
N GLY A 1 4.89 16.85 0.57
CA GLY A 1 3.86 17.14 1.57
C GLY A 1 2.80 18.02 0.95
N THR A 2 1.62 17.46 0.69
CA THR A 2 0.43 18.22 0.31
C THR A 2 -0.67 17.90 1.31
N ALA A 3 -1.61 18.81 1.54
CA ALA A 3 -2.78 18.53 2.37
C ALA A 3 -3.73 17.60 1.60
N VAL A 4 -4.16 16.50 2.22
CA VAL A 4 -4.96 15.45 1.56
C VAL A 4 -6.31 15.33 2.24
N VAL A 5 -7.36 15.26 1.43
CA VAL A 5 -8.72 14.88 1.84
C VAL A 5 -9.03 13.54 1.17
N SER A 6 -9.47 12.54 1.94
CA SER A 6 -9.76 11.20 1.42
C SER A 6 -10.92 10.55 2.15
N THR A 7 -11.47 9.49 1.57
CA THR A 7 -12.43 8.62 2.26
C THR A 7 -11.70 7.61 3.17
N PRO A 8 -12.34 7.05 4.21
CA PRO A 8 -11.68 6.21 5.22
C PRO A 8 -11.51 4.76 4.74
N TYR A 9 -10.81 4.55 3.63
CA TYR A 9 -10.27 3.22 3.34
C TYR A 9 -9.04 2.96 4.22
N TRP A 10 -8.75 1.68 4.49
CA TRP A 10 -7.78 1.27 5.52
C TRP A 10 -6.45 2.04 5.45
N HIS A 11 -5.84 2.09 4.27
CA HIS A 11 -4.55 2.77 4.10
C HIS A 11 -4.66 4.31 4.25
N ALA A 12 -5.75 4.96 3.82
CA ALA A 12 -5.94 6.39 4.08
C ALA A 12 -6.14 6.70 5.56
N ALA A 13 -6.85 5.83 6.30
CA ALA A 13 -7.07 6.02 7.72
C ALA A 13 -5.75 6.05 8.51
N GLU A 14 -4.83 5.14 8.17
CA GLU A 14 -3.49 5.10 8.77
C GLU A 14 -2.61 6.28 8.32
N LEU A 15 -2.59 6.55 7.00
CA LEU A 15 -1.71 7.55 6.41
C LEU A 15 -2.05 8.97 6.86
N LEU A 16 -3.33 9.29 7.03
CA LEU A 16 -3.83 10.64 7.32
C LEU A 16 -4.06 10.92 8.81
N ALA A 17 -3.80 9.95 9.69
CA ALA A 17 -3.92 10.14 11.14
C ALA A 17 -2.99 11.25 11.68
N ASP A 18 -3.13 11.63 12.95
CA ASP A 18 -2.27 12.63 13.61
C ASP A 18 -2.12 13.97 12.86
N GLY A 19 -3.21 14.43 12.24
CA GLY A 19 -3.25 15.69 11.50
C GLY A 19 -2.45 15.67 10.19
N ARG A 20 -2.20 14.48 9.61
CA ARG A 20 -1.53 14.31 8.31
C ARG A 20 -2.49 14.45 7.12
N GLY A 21 -3.80 14.49 7.38
CA GLY A 21 -4.85 14.75 6.40
C GLY A 21 -6.23 14.85 7.04
N VAL A 22 -7.27 14.81 6.20
CA VAL A 22 -8.67 14.81 6.64
C VAL A 22 -9.40 13.61 6.01
N LEU A 23 -10.18 12.91 6.83
CA LEU A 23 -11.07 11.85 6.37
C LEU A 23 -12.50 12.37 6.26
N VAL A 24 -13.19 11.99 5.18
CA VAL A 24 -14.60 12.33 4.92
C VAL A 24 -15.41 11.06 4.59
N PRO A 25 -16.73 11.01 4.86
CA PRO A 25 -17.54 9.85 4.53
C PRO A 25 -17.51 9.48 3.04
N PHE A 26 -17.74 8.21 2.73
CA PHE A 26 -17.89 7.76 1.35
C PHE A 26 -19.14 8.38 0.72
N ARG A 27 -19.02 8.80 -0.55
CA ARG A 27 -20.13 9.32 -1.37
C ARG A 27 -20.80 10.58 -0.77
N ASP A 28 -20.03 11.40 -0.08
CA ASP A 28 -20.48 12.67 0.49
C ASP A 28 -19.70 13.83 -0.15
N ASP A 29 -20.28 14.42 -1.20
CA ASP A 29 -19.71 15.54 -1.94
C ASP A 29 -19.71 16.83 -1.13
N ALA A 30 -20.72 17.03 -0.26
CA ALA A 30 -20.80 18.18 0.63
C ALA A 30 -19.65 18.18 1.65
N ALA A 31 -19.37 17.04 2.27
CA ALA A 31 -18.26 16.90 3.21
C ALA A 31 -16.88 17.15 2.54
N ILE A 32 -16.68 16.66 1.31
CA ILE A 32 -15.47 16.96 0.53
C ILE A 32 -15.35 18.47 0.32
N GLY A 33 -16.41 19.12 -0.18
CA GLY A 33 -16.42 20.56 -0.46
C GLY A 33 -16.14 21.42 0.77
N GLU A 34 -16.75 21.08 1.91
CA GLU A 34 -16.53 21.76 3.17
C GLU A 34 -15.07 21.66 3.63
N GLN A 35 -14.50 20.44 3.67
CA GLN A 35 -13.14 20.26 4.17
C GLN A 35 -12.09 20.88 3.23
N VAL A 36 -12.30 20.81 1.91
CA VAL A 36 -11.43 21.50 0.95
C VAL A 36 -11.50 23.01 1.15
N SER A 37 -12.70 23.58 1.30
CA SER A 37 -12.88 25.02 1.52
C SER A 37 -12.22 25.48 2.81
N LYS A 38 -12.41 24.72 3.90
CA LYS A 38 -11.77 24.98 5.19
C LYS A 38 -10.25 24.98 5.06
N LEU A 39 -9.67 23.98 4.40
CA LEU A 39 -8.23 23.91 4.15
C LEU A 39 -7.74 25.06 3.28
N LEU A 40 -8.52 25.55 2.31
CA LEU A 40 -8.15 26.68 1.46
C LEU A 40 -8.12 28.00 2.23
N LEU A 41 -9.05 28.18 3.18
CA LEU A 41 -9.17 29.39 4.00
C LEU A 41 -8.21 29.44 5.20
N ASP A 42 -7.74 28.27 5.68
CA ASP A 42 -6.80 28.16 6.80
C ASP A 42 -5.39 27.82 6.30
N ASP A 43 -4.57 28.85 5.99
CA ASP A 43 -3.18 28.61 5.55
C ASP A 43 -2.33 27.99 6.66
N GLU A 44 -2.46 28.43 7.90
CA GLU A 44 -1.62 27.95 9.01
C GLU A 44 -1.85 26.46 9.26
N GLY A 45 -3.11 26.03 9.40
CA GLY A 45 -3.47 24.63 9.57
C GLY A 45 -3.07 23.78 8.37
N ARG A 46 -3.24 24.30 7.15
CA ARG A 46 -2.79 23.64 5.92
C ARG A 46 -1.28 23.45 5.89
N GLN A 47 -0.47 24.45 6.26
CA GLN A 47 0.98 24.30 6.31
C GLN A 47 1.41 23.32 7.40
N ALA A 48 0.76 23.33 8.57
CA ALA A 48 1.02 22.36 9.64
C ALA A 48 0.76 20.92 9.16
N MET A 49 -0.39 20.67 8.53
CA MET A 49 -0.72 19.37 7.95
C MET A 49 0.30 18.91 6.90
N LYS A 50 0.71 19.82 6.00
CA LYS A 50 1.74 19.53 4.98
C LYS A 50 3.08 19.14 5.59
N ARG A 51 3.48 19.77 6.70
CA ARG A 51 4.70 19.44 7.44
C ARG A 51 4.59 18.05 8.06
N ASN A 52 3.51 17.76 8.79
CA ASN A 52 3.28 16.46 9.41
C ASN A 52 3.28 15.33 8.36
N ALA A 53 2.57 15.52 7.24
CA ALA A 53 2.54 14.56 6.14
C ALA A 53 3.92 14.37 5.49
N PHE A 54 4.70 15.45 5.37
CA PHE A 54 6.06 15.37 4.82
C PHE A 54 7.00 14.62 5.75
N GLU A 55 7.00 14.94 7.04
CA GLU A 55 7.83 14.29 8.05
C GLU A 55 7.53 12.79 8.14
N TYR A 56 6.25 12.43 8.19
CA TYR A 56 5.84 11.03 8.18
C TYR A 56 6.24 10.31 6.88
N GLY A 57 5.99 10.94 5.73
CA GLY A 57 6.36 10.38 4.43
C GLY A 57 7.86 10.12 4.27
N ARG A 58 8.74 10.85 4.98
CA ARG A 58 10.18 10.58 4.99
C ARG A 58 10.53 9.22 5.59
N THR A 59 9.70 8.69 6.48
CA THR A 59 9.89 7.35 7.03
C THR A 59 9.62 6.25 5.99
N MET A 60 8.81 6.56 4.97
CA MET A 60 8.34 5.64 3.93
C MET A 60 9.14 5.73 2.62
N THR A 61 10.34 6.32 2.65
CA THR A 61 11.20 6.36 1.46
C THR A 61 11.65 4.96 1.06
N TRP A 62 11.97 4.77 -0.23
CA TRP A 62 12.52 3.49 -0.72
C TRP A 62 13.80 3.08 -0.01
N SER A 63 14.66 4.05 0.36
CA SER A 63 15.87 3.79 1.14
C SER A 63 15.55 3.17 2.51
N ASN A 64 14.67 3.80 3.29
CA ASN A 64 14.26 3.27 4.60
C ASN A 64 13.53 1.92 4.47
N THR A 65 12.73 1.78 3.41
CA THR A 65 12.04 0.51 3.13
C THR A 65 13.09 -0.58 2.88
N ALA A 66 14.09 -0.33 2.04
CA ALA A 66 15.16 -1.28 1.77
C ALA A 66 15.95 -1.66 3.04
N GLU A 67 16.21 -0.71 3.94
CA GLU A 67 16.82 -0.99 5.24
C GLU A 67 15.96 -1.91 6.10
N ALA A 68 14.64 -1.65 6.17
CA ALA A 68 13.71 -2.53 6.90
C ALA A 68 13.68 -3.95 6.33
N TYR A 69 13.73 -4.10 5.00
CA TYR A 69 13.84 -5.40 4.35
C TYR A 69 15.16 -6.11 4.71
N ASN A 70 16.28 -5.40 4.71
CA ASN A 70 17.57 -5.98 5.10
C ASN A 70 17.55 -6.52 6.53
N THR A 71 16.94 -5.80 7.48
CA THR A 71 16.77 -6.30 8.86
C THR A 71 16.00 -7.61 8.89
N VAL A 72 14.87 -7.69 8.19
CA VAL A 72 14.07 -8.93 8.12
C VAL A 72 14.85 -10.07 7.47
N PHE A 73 15.65 -9.78 6.43
CA PHE A 73 16.47 -10.80 5.78
C PHE A 73 17.60 -11.31 6.67
N ASP A 74 18.26 -10.43 7.41
CA ASP A 74 19.30 -10.81 8.37
C ASP A 74 18.72 -11.70 9.49
N GLU A 75 17.57 -11.33 10.03
CA GLU A 75 16.83 -12.12 11.02
C GLU A 75 16.46 -13.51 10.47
N ALA A 76 15.92 -13.56 9.24
CA ALA A 76 15.57 -14.81 8.59
C ALA A 76 16.79 -15.70 8.34
N LEU A 77 17.94 -15.12 7.97
CA LEU A 77 19.17 -15.85 7.75
C LEU A 77 19.73 -16.46 9.04
N VAL A 78 19.68 -15.72 10.15
CA VAL A 78 20.06 -16.23 11.48
C VAL A 78 19.14 -17.39 11.87
N ALA A 79 17.82 -17.21 11.79
CA ALA A 79 16.86 -18.24 12.11
C ALA A 79 17.04 -19.50 11.25
N HIS A 80 17.38 -19.34 9.96
CA HIS A 80 17.65 -20.47 9.07
C HIS A 80 18.93 -21.23 9.43
N ARG A 81 19.98 -20.54 9.89
CA ARG A 81 21.23 -21.19 10.34
C ARG A 81 21.05 -21.96 11.65
N GLU A 82 20.20 -21.45 12.55
CA GLU A 82 19.91 -22.09 13.84
C GLU A 82 18.88 -23.21 13.73
N ALA A 83 18.12 -23.27 12.62
CA ALA A 83 17.18 -24.33 12.37
C ALA A 83 17.92 -25.68 12.28
N PRO A 84 17.43 -26.74 12.96
CA PRO A 84 17.99 -28.07 12.80
C PRO A 84 17.91 -28.47 11.33
N ILE A 85 18.98 -29.06 10.79
CA ILE A 85 18.97 -29.62 9.45
C ILE A 85 17.96 -30.77 9.45
N VAL A 86 16.74 -30.48 9.03
CA VAL A 86 15.77 -31.49 8.66
C VAL A 86 16.19 -31.98 7.28
N MET A 87 16.71 -33.20 7.21
CA MET A 87 16.86 -33.89 5.93
C MET A 87 15.47 -34.06 5.33
N MET A 88 15.07 -33.10 4.50
CA MET A 88 13.92 -33.29 3.63
C MET A 88 14.32 -34.35 2.60
N PRO A 89 13.49 -35.37 2.34
CA PRO A 89 13.71 -36.24 1.20
C PRO A 89 13.86 -35.37 -0.04
N ALA A 90 14.77 -35.76 -0.94
CA ALA A 90 14.97 -35.04 -2.20
C ALA A 90 13.61 -34.73 -2.83
N PRO A 91 13.40 -33.50 -3.36
CA PRO A 91 12.15 -33.18 -4.02
C PRO A 91 11.91 -34.27 -5.06
N VAL A 92 10.83 -35.02 -4.91
CA VAL A 92 10.31 -35.82 -6.02
C VAL A 92 10.15 -34.83 -7.15
N GLU A 93 10.71 -35.09 -8.33
CA GLU A 93 10.55 -34.22 -9.50
C GLU A 93 9.04 -34.00 -9.72
N THR A 94 8.52 -32.91 -9.17
CA THR A 94 7.15 -32.50 -9.38
C THR A 94 7.13 -31.93 -10.78
N VAL A 95 6.74 -32.77 -11.74
CA VAL A 95 6.43 -32.32 -13.09
C VAL A 95 5.26 -31.36 -12.96
N LEU A 96 5.56 -30.07 -12.98
CA LEU A 96 4.53 -29.04 -12.99
C LEU A 96 3.74 -29.18 -14.30
N PRO A 97 2.40 -29.09 -14.25
CA PRO A 97 1.62 -29.07 -15.47
C PRO A 97 2.03 -27.87 -16.32
N ALA A 98 1.95 -28.01 -17.64
CA ALA A 98 2.16 -26.90 -18.55
C ALA A 98 1.24 -25.72 -18.17
N VAL A 99 1.79 -24.51 -18.16
CA VAL A 99 1.05 -23.29 -17.85
C VAL A 99 -0.12 -23.14 -18.83
N LYS A 100 -1.35 -23.13 -18.31
CA LYS A 100 -2.56 -22.90 -19.11
C LYS A 100 -2.91 -21.42 -19.11
N LEU A 101 -2.74 -20.77 -20.26
CA LEU A 101 -3.03 -19.34 -20.43
C LEU A 101 -4.47 -19.06 -20.89
N ASP A 102 -5.29 -20.08 -21.14
CA ASP A 102 -6.67 -19.95 -21.62
C ASP A 102 -7.53 -19.00 -20.76
N HIS A 103 -7.33 -19.02 -19.44
CA HIS A 103 -8.03 -18.13 -18.52
C HIS A 103 -7.58 -16.68 -18.66
N VAL A 104 -6.29 -16.44 -18.88
CA VAL A 104 -5.75 -15.09 -19.13
C VAL A 104 -6.30 -14.56 -20.44
N VAL A 105 -6.28 -15.38 -21.51
CA VAL A 105 -6.81 -15.00 -22.83
C VAL A 105 -8.32 -14.68 -22.76
N ARG A 106 -9.09 -15.44 -21.98
CA ARG A 106 -10.53 -15.18 -21.80
C ARG A 106 -10.82 -13.90 -21.02
N MET A 107 -9.89 -13.43 -20.21
CA MET A 107 -10.01 -12.17 -19.45
C MET A 107 -9.41 -10.98 -20.20
N THR A 108 -8.94 -11.16 -21.44
CA THR A 108 -8.34 -10.09 -22.24
C THR A 108 -9.09 -9.87 -23.54
N ASP A 109 -9.17 -8.62 -23.98
CA ASP A 109 -9.53 -8.24 -25.34
C ASP A 109 -8.31 -7.66 -26.10
N ASP A 110 -8.55 -7.03 -27.24
CA ASP A 110 -7.54 -6.37 -28.06
C ASP A 110 -6.94 -5.10 -27.41
N THR A 111 -7.52 -4.64 -26.31
CA THR A 111 -7.15 -3.39 -25.64
C THR A 111 -6.53 -3.64 -24.26
N GLY A 112 -6.94 -4.69 -23.54
CA GLY A 112 -6.38 -5.00 -22.22
C GLY A 112 -7.10 -6.14 -21.49
N MET A 113 -6.91 -6.18 -20.16
CA MET A 113 -7.49 -7.20 -19.27
C MET A 113 -8.69 -6.64 -18.52
N PHE A 114 -9.79 -7.38 -18.47
CA PHE A 114 -10.98 -7.01 -17.71
C PHE A 114 -10.68 -7.01 -16.20
N GLN A 115 -10.94 -5.88 -15.53
CA GLN A 115 -10.86 -5.73 -14.07
C GLN A 115 -12.18 -5.17 -13.53
N PHE A 116 -12.53 -5.55 -12.29
CA PHE A 116 -13.76 -5.09 -11.59
C PHE A 116 -15.07 -5.34 -12.36
N ALA A 117 -15.16 -6.47 -13.08
CA ALA A 117 -16.41 -6.88 -13.71
C ALA A 117 -17.44 -7.27 -12.64
N ASN A 118 -18.55 -6.53 -12.56
CA ASN A 118 -19.75 -6.99 -11.86
C ASN A 118 -20.60 -7.81 -12.83
N ILE A 119 -20.96 -9.02 -12.43
CA ILE A 119 -21.96 -9.87 -13.10
C ILE A 119 -23.36 -9.40 -12.71
#